data_AF-A0A6L3ALV5-F1
#
_entry.id   AF-A0A6L3ALV5-F1
#
_cell.length_a   1.000
_cell.length_b   1.000
_cell.length_c   1.000
_cell.angle_alpha   90.00
_cell.angle_beta   90.00
_cell.angle_gamma   90.00
#
_symmetry.space_group_name_H-M   'P 1'
#
loop_
_entity.id
_entity.type
_entity.pdbx_description
1 polymer ?
#
loop_
_entity_poly.entity_id
_entity_poly.type
_entity_poly.pdbx_seq_one_letter_code
_entity_poly.pdbx_strand_id
1 'polypeptide(L)'
;MKVLLDTNIVIHREAGNVVNPDIGILFKWLDDLHYQKCVHPVTVEEINKHKDPKTVATFNIKLGNYHQLKTKAPINHTVQQVCSKIDNDKNDLSDTTLLNELVNNRVDILISEDKQIFHKALLLGVCDRVFTIDSFLEKVTVENPKLQNYKVLSVKQEHFGNLNLADEFFSTLKQDYPGFDKWFNRKADEIAYVCKQDNKLLAFLYLKIERGTEDYSDIIPAFSKKKRLKIGTFKVDYNGFKLGERFLKIIFDNAIQAKTEEIYVTIFNKRLEQQRLIALLETYGFVFHGHKKSGSNEELVYVRNFSKKANRDVPKVTFPYISTKGSIFIVPIYPEYHTNLLPDSILKTEFPADYVENEPFRNAISKVYISRSIERNLESGDMIAFYRTGGLYKGVVTTLGIVESVITNIKDEHEFIHLCGKRSVFSIQELLEHWNYKRNNRPFIVNFLYAYSFPKRITLNDLINLKIIPNVNSAPRGFAKISFDDFKLIVRETKTDESIIVY
;
A
#
# COMPACT_ATOMS: atom_id res chain seq x y z
N MET A 1 2.28 20.63 -18.21
CA MET A 1 2.06 20.75 -16.75
C MET A 1 3.33 21.30 -16.10
N LYS A 2 3.21 22.21 -15.14
CA LYS A 2 4.30 22.80 -14.34
C LYS A 2 4.41 22.10 -13.00
N VAL A 3 5.58 21.52 -12.74
CA VAL A 3 5.85 20.73 -11.54
C VAL A 3 6.84 21.48 -10.69
N LEU A 4 6.39 22.00 -9.54
CA LEU A 4 7.29 22.60 -8.57
C LEU A 4 7.98 21.50 -7.78
N LEU A 5 9.30 21.57 -7.71
CA LEU A 5 10.12 20.63 -6.94
C LEU A 5 10.56 21.28 -5.64
N ASP A 6 10.34 20.56 -4.54
CA ASP A 6 10.86 20.93 -3.22
C ASP A 6 12.40 20.99 -3.22
N THR A 7 12.95 21.85 -2.37
CA THR A 7 14.38 22.09 -2.23
C THR A 7 15.15 20.79 -1.98
N ASN A 8 14.64 19.93 -1.09
CA ASN A 8 15.30 18.66 -0.77
C ASN A 8 15.41 17.73 -1.99
N ILE A 9 14.39 17.68 -2.85
CA ILE A 9 14.41 16.84 -4.06
C ILE A 9 15.47 17.36 -5.05
N VAL A 10 15.56 18.68 -5.22
CA VAL A 10 16.57 19.31 -6.10
C VAL A 10 17.98 19.07 -5.55
N ILE A 11 18.17 19.22 -4.24
CA ILE A 11 19.47 18.97 -3.57
C ILE A 11 19.89 17.51 -3.75
N HIS A 12 19.00 16.56 -3.48
CA HIS A 12 19.30 15.14 -3.60
C HIS A 12 19.53 14.69 -5.05
N ARG A 13 18.86 15.31 -6.04
CA ARG A 13 19.11 15.03 -7.46
C ARG A 13 20.54 15.40 -7.86
N GLU A 14 21.01 16.55 -7.38
CA GLU A 14 22.22 17.16 -7.90
C GLU A 14 23.47 16.96 -7.04
N ALA A 15 23.31 16.41 -5.84
CA ALA A 15 24.40 15.93 -5.01
C ALA A 15 25.22 14.82 -5.71
N GLY A 16 26.53 14.78 -5.46
CA GLY A 16 27.45 13.82 -6.09
C GLY A 16 27.24 12.35 -5.67
N ASN A 17 26.49 12.10 -4.59
CA ASN A 17 26.15 10.75 -4.13
C ASN A 17 24.67 10.48 -4.36
N VAL A 18 24.34 9.32 -4.96
CA VAL A 18 22.96 8.88 -5.15
C VAL A 18 22.38 8.45 -3.81
N VAL A 19 21.58 9.32 -3.19
CA VAL A 19 20.89 9.04 -1.90
C VAL A 19 19.55 8.35 -2.14
N ASN A 20 18.88 8.64 -3.27
CA ASN A 20 17.60 8.04 -3.64
C ASN A 20 17.56 7.78 -5.16
N PRO A 21 17.53 6.51 -5.63
CA PRO A 21 17.48 6.18 -7.06
C PRO A 21 16.18 6.66 -7.74
N ASP A 22 15.11 6.86 -6.98
CA ASP A 22 13.77 7.15 -7.51
C ASP A 22 13.64 8.59 -7.96
N ILE A 23 14.53 9.47 -7.50
CA ILE A 23 14.67 10.81 -8.06
C ILE A 23 15.11 10.72 -9.53
N GLY A 24 15.94 9.74 -9.90
CA GLY A 24 16.30 9.52 -11.30
C GLY A 24 15.10 9.11 -12.15
N ILE A 25 14.28 8.19 -11.64
CA ILE A 25 13.07 7.71 -12.29
C ILE A 25 12.03 8.84 -12.40
N LEU A 26 11.87 9.63 -11.33
CA LEU A 26 11.02 10.82 -11.30
C LEU A 26 11.35 11.75 -12.44
N PHE A 27 12.62 12.16 -12.56
CA PHE A 27 13.03 13.11 -13.60
C PHE A 27 12.86 12.54 -15.00
N LYS A 28 13.13 11.24 -15.19
CA LYS A 28 12.84 10.56 -16.45
C LYS A 28 11.36 10.66 -16.82
N TRP A 29 10.45 10.39 -15.88
CA TRP A 29 9.01 10.53 -16.12
C TRP A 29 8.59 11.98 -16.40
N LEU A 30 9.17 12.95 -15.68
CA LEU A 30 8.92 14.38 -15.96
C LEU A 30 9.32 14.74 -17.40
N ASP A 31 10.44 14.18 -17.89
CA ASP A 31 10.92 14.42 -19.25
C ASP A 31 10.10 13.68 -20.31
N ASP A 32 9.79 12.40 -20.09
CA ASP A 32 8.99 11.55 -20.99
C ASP A 32 7.56 12.09 -21.17
N LEU A 33 7.00 12.73 -20.13
CA LEU A 33 5.69 13.39 -20.18
C LEU A 33 5.75 14.87 -20.59
N HIS A 34 6.95 15.38 -20.89
CA HIS A 34 7.19 16.77 -21.26
C HIS A 34 6.65 17.77 -20.21
N TYR A 35 6.78 17.44 -18.93
CA TYR A 35 6.43 18.32 -17.82
C TYR A 35 7.53 19.34 -17.56
N GLN A 36 7.12 20.59 -17.29
CA GLN A 36 8.04 21.67 -17.01
C GLN A 36 8.49 21.58 -15.55
N LYS A 37 9.77 21.23 -15.34
CA LYS A 37 10.42 21.17 -14.03
C LYS A 37 10.66 22.59 -13.51
N CYS A 38 9.99 22.99 -12.45
CA CYS A 38 10.05 24.33 -11.88
C CYS A 38 10.79 24.34 -10.53
N VAL A 39 11.54 25.41 -10.30
CA VAL A 39 12.20 25.68 -9.00
C VAL A 39 11.85 27.09 -8.52
N HIS A 40 11.63 27.25 -7.22
CA HIS A 40 11.29 28.52 -6.61
C HIS A 40 12.56 29.32 -6.23
N PRO A 41 12.55 30.66 -6.25
CA PRO A 41 13.71 31.47 -5.82
C PRO A 41 14.21 31.15 -4.41
N VAL A 42 13.33 30.76 -3.49
CA VAL A 42 13.73 30.39 -2.11
C VAL A 42 14.65 29.16 -2.12
N THR A 43 14.38 28.16 -2.96
CA THR A 43 15.27 27.00 -3.16
C THR A 43 16.64 27.43 -3.65
N VAL A 44 16.70 28.40 -4.56
CA VAL A 44 17.97 28.94 -5.07
C VAL A 44 18.72 29.70 -3.97
N GLU A 45 18.02 30.51 -3.17
CA GLU A 45 18.59 31.20 -2.01
C GLU A 45 19.14 30.22 -0.96
N GLU A 46 18.47 29.09 -0.75
CA GLU A 46 18.87 28.04 0.18
C GLU A 46 20.12 27.28 -0.29
N ILE A 47 20.16 26.90 -1.57
CA ILE A 47 21.33 26.27 -2.19
C ILE A 47 22.56 27.19 -2.10
N ASN A 48 22.38 28.51 -2.32
CA ASN A 48 23.47 29.48 -2.26
C ASN A 48 24.01 29.73 -0.83
N LYS A 49 23.30 29.30 0.23
CA LYS A 49 23.79 29.37 1.61
C LYS A 49 24.72 28.20 1.98
N HIS A 50 24.93 27.25 1.06
CA HIS A 50 25.80 26.10 1.31
C HIS A 50 27.26 26.54 1.54
N LYS A 51 27.94 25.90 2.51
CA LYS A 51 29.26 26.34 3.00
C LYS A 51 30.39 26.19 1.99
N ASP A 52 30.27 25.26 1.04
CA ASP A 52 31.29 24.99 0.02
C ASP A 52 30.99 25.74 -1.30
N PRO A 53 31.82 26.72 -1.69
CA PRO A 53 31.63 27.50 -2.92
C PRO A 53 31.73 26.67 -4.20
N LYS A 54 32.51 25.58 -4.21
CA LYS A 54 32.63 24.70 -5.39
C LYS A 54 31.35 23.92 -5.64
N THR A 55 30.75 23.42 -4.57
CA THR A 55 29.43 22.78 -4.60
C THR A 55 28.37 23.77 -5.09
N VAL A 56 28.32 24.99 -4.55
CA VAL A 56 27.36 26.03 -4.97
C VAL A 56 27.49 26.37 -6.46
N ALA A 57 28.71 26.56 -6.97
CA ALA A 57 28.95 26.84 -8.39
C ALA A 57 28.44 25.69 -9.28
N THR A 58 28.66 24.45 -8.87
CA THR A 58 28.17 23.27 -9.58
C THR A 58 26.64 23.23 -9.60
N PHE A 59 25.99 23.43 -8.44
CA PHE A 59 24.53 23.48 -8.36
C PHE A 59 23.92 24.58 -9.24
N ASN A 60 24.49 25.80 -9.24
CA ASN A 60 23.97 26.90 -10.05
C ASN A 60 24.04 26.62 -11.57
N ILE A 61 25.08 25.93 -12.04
CA ILE A 61 25.16 25.49 -13.45
C ILE A 61 24.02 24.50 -13.75
N LYS A 62 23.80 23.52 -12.86
CA LYS A 62 22.79 22.48 -13.07
C LYS A 62 21.36 22.99 -12.91
N LEU A 63 21.14 24.01 -12.08
CA LEU A 63 19.87 24.72 -11.95
C LEU A 63 19.41 25.36 -13.27
N GLY A 64 20.32 25.60 -14.22
CA GLY A 64 19.97 26.04 -15.58
C GLY A 64 19.08 25.08 -16.35
N ASN A 65 18.99 23.80 -15.94
CA ASN A 65 18.09 22.81 -16.53
C ASN A 65 16.63 22.91 -16.02
N TYR A 66 16.37 23.82 -15.07
CA TYR A 66 15.06 24.01 -14.45
C TYR A 66 14.46 25.34 -14.87
N HIS A 67 13.14 25.38 -14.95
CA HIS A 67 12.42 26.64 -15.11
C HIS A 67 12.30 27.35 -13.77
N GLN A 68 13.19 28.29 -13.50
CA GLN A 68 13.11 29.12 -12.30
C GLN A 68 11.93 30.09 -12.40
N LEU A 69 11.07 30.09 -11.37
CA LEU A 69 9.99 31.06 -11.26
C LEU A 69 10.58 32.47 -11.07
N LYS A 70 10.21 33.40 -11.95
CA LYS A 70 10.77 34.77 -11.98
C LYS A 70 10.23 35.69 -10.89
N THR A 71 9.07 35.37 -10.33
CA THR A 71 8.35 36.21 -9.38
C THR A 71 7.75 35.37 -8.26
N LYS A 72 7.73 35.89 -7.03
CA LYS A 72 7.03 35.28 -5.89
C LYS A 72 5.55 35.65 -5.92
N ALA A 73 4.66 34.74 -5.56
CA ALA A 73 3.23 35.00 -5.48
C ALA A 73 2.95 35.90 -4.27
N PRO A 74 2.00 36.85 -4.38
CA PRO A 74 1.49 37.52 -3.18
C PRO A 74 0.93 36.46 -2.23
N ILE A 75 1.19 36.62 -0.93
CA ILE A 75 0.72 35.65 0.06
C ILE A 75 -0.80 35.66 0.06
N ASN A 76 -1.41 34.50 -0.22
CA ASN A 76 -2.85 34.35 -0.16
C ASN A 76 -3.31 34.47 1.30
N HIS A 77 -4.39 35.21 1.54
CA HIS A 77 -4.91 35.47 2.89
C HIS A 77 -5.22 34.17 3.65
N THR A 78 -5.75 33.15 2.96
CA THR A 78 -6.03 31.82 3.55
C THR A 78 -4.74 31.10 3.95
N VAL A 79 -3.70 31.18 3.11
CA VAL A 79 -2.37 30.62 3.40
C VAL A 79 -1.76 31.28 4.63
N GLN A 80 -1.83 32.61 4.69
CA GLN A 80 -1.32 33.36 5.83
C GLN A 80 -2.03 32.97 7.13
N GLN A 81 -3.37 32.85 7.12
CA GLN A 81 -4.15 32.54 8.32
C GLN A 81 -3.92 31.13 8.87
N VAL A 82 -3.69 30.16 7.98
CA VAL A 82 -3.48 28.75 8.35
C VAL A 82 -2.03 28.50 8.74
N CYS A 83 -1.07 28.91 7.90
CA CYS A 83 0.33 28.58 8.09
C CYS A 83 1.00 29.39 9.21
N SER A 84 0.59 30.65 9.44
CA SER A 84 1.17 31.47 10.54
C SER A 84 0.94 30.91 11.94
N LYS A 85 -0.01 29.98 12.12
CA LYS A 85 -0.29 29.31 13.39
C LYS A 85 0.58 28.08 13.62
N ILE A 86 1.30 27.62 12.59
CA ILE A 86 1.99 26.33 12.55
C ILE A 86 3.48 26.53 12.24
N ASP A 87 3.83 27.58 11.50
CA ASP A 87 5.20 27.93 11.16
C ASP A 87 5.97 28.37 12.41
N ASN A 88 7.00 27.61 12.79
CA ASN A 88 7.85 27.88 13.95
C ASN A 88 9.26 28.33 13.55
N ASP A 89 9.72 28.00 12.35
CA ASP A 89 11.06 28.32 11.88
C ASP A 89 11.12 28.88 10.43
N LYS A 90 12.34 29.11 9.93
CA LYS A 90 12.58 29.66 8.58
C LYS A 90 12.34 28.64 7.46
N ASN A 91 12.45 27.35 7.75
CA ASN A 91 12.17 26.29 6.78
C ASN A 91 10.66 26.19 6.60
N ASP A 92 9.90 26.28 7.70
CA ASP A 92 8.44 26.32 7.68
C ASP A 92 7.90 27.46 6.81
N LEU A 93 8.49 28.65 6.93
CA LEU A 93 8.15 29.80 6.09
C LEU A 93 8.48 29.57 4.61
N SER A 94 9.55 28.81 4.33
CA SER A 94 9.96 28.48 2.98
C SER A 94 8.97 27.50 2.34
N ASP A 95 8.56 26.47 3.07
CA ASP A 95 7.50 25.52 2.71
C ASP A 95 6.18 26.21 2.42
N THR A 96 5.79 27.14 3.31
CA THR A 96 4.58 27.96 3.15
C THR A 96 4.64 28.77 1.86
N THR A 97 5.83 29.27 1.48
CA THR A 97 6.02 30.00 0.24
C THR A 97 5.88 29.09 -0.99
N LEU A 98 6.41 27.86 -0.96
CA LEU A 98 6.24 26.87 -2.03
C LEU A 98 4.76 26.50 -2.21
N LEU A 99 4.04 26.24 -1.12
CA LEU A 99 2.60 25.96 -1.14
C LEU A 99 1.78 27.15 -1.63
N ASN A 100 2.21 28.38 -1.33
CA ASN A 100 1.52 29.58 -1.80
C ASN A 100 1.52 29.68 -3.33
N GLU A 101 2.59 29.24 -4.01
CA GLU A 101 2.63 29.18 -5.49
C GLU A 101 1.57 28.21 -6.04
N LEU A 102 1.36 27.08 -5.36
CA LEU A 102 0.38 26.07 -5.72
C LEU A 102 -1.06 26.56 -5.49
N VAL A 103 -1.33 27.19 -4.34
CA VAL A 103 -2.64 27.77 -4.02
C VAL A 103 -3.03 28.87 -5.01
N ASN A 104 -2.07 29.67 -5.47
CA ASN A 104 -2.29 30.71 -6.48
C ASN A 104 -2.28 30.19 -7.93
N ASN A 105 -2.27 28.87 -8.15
CA ASN A 105 -2.31 28.23 -9.48
C ASN A 105 -1.18 28.68 -10.43
N ARG A 106 -0.01 29.03 -9.90
CA ARG A 106 1.18 29.35 -10.73
C ARG A 106 1.93 28.11 -11.18
N VAL A 107 1.77 27.04 -10.43
CA VAL A 107 2.25 25.68 -10.70
C VAL A 107 1.08 24.71 -10.55
N ASP A 108 1.12 23.60 -11.27
CA ASP A 108 0.02 22.65 -11.31
C ASP A 108 0.11 21.64 -10.16
N ILE A 109 1.33 21.19 -9.84
CA ILE A 109 1.62 20.27 -8.74
C ILE A 109 2.91 20.63 -8.01
N LEU A 110 3.04 20.20 -6.76
CA LEU A 110 4.25 20.26 -5.94
C LEU A 110 4.70 18.84 -5.59
N ILE A 111 5.99 18.53 -5.73
CA ILE A 111 6.56 17.25 -5.27
C ILE A 111 7.45 17.52 -4.06
N SER A 112 7.18 16.85 -2.94
CA SER A 112 7.92 16.94 -1.68
C SER A 112 7.83 15.62 -0.89
N GLU A 113 8.85 15.33 -0.08
CA GLU A 113 8.84 14.24 0.91
C GLU A 113 8.63 14.76 2.35
N ASP A 114 8.40 16.07 2.53
CA ASP A 114 8.23 16.69 3.85
C ASP A 114 6.79 16.55 4.37
N LYS A 115 6.64 15.88 5.51
CA LYS A 115 5.35 15.64 6.18
C LYS A 115 4.62 16.95 6.54
N GLN A 116 5.35 18.01 6.85
CA GLN A 116 4.78 19.28 7.26
C GLN A 116 4.17 20.03 6.07
N ILE A 117 4.76 19.91 4.88
CA ILE A 117 4.14 20.38 3.63
C ILE A 117 2.80 19.68 3.39
N PHE A 118 2.72 18.36 3.57
CA PHE A 118 1.44 17.63 3.44
C PHE A 118 0.41 18.07 4.47
N HIS A 119 0.83 18.29 5.72
CA HIS A 119 -0.07 18.77 6.77
C HIS A 119 -0.66 20.14 6.42
N LYS A 120 0.18 21.09 5.97
CA LYS A 120 -0.26 22.41 5.52
C LYS A 120 -1.16 22.31 4.29
N ALA A 121 -0.80 21.49 3.30
CA ALA A 121 -1.60 21.28 2.10
C ALA A 121 -2.99 20.70 2.40
N LEU A 122 -3.10 19.81 3.38
CA LEU A 122 -4.37 19.29 3.87
C LEU A 122 -5.25 20.39 4.47
N LEU A 123 -4.69 21.23 5.34
CA LEU A 123 -5.42 22.35 5.94
C LEU A 123 -5.85 23.41 4.92
N LEU A 124 -5.08 23.57 3.84
CA LEU A 124 -5.37 24.49 2.74
C LEU A 124 -6.28 23.90 1.66
N GLY A 125 -6.62 22.60 1.75
CA GLY A 125 -7.47 21.93 0.76
C GLY A 125 -6.81 21.74 -0.61
N VAL A 126 -5.47 21.69 -0.69
CA VAL A 126 -4.70 21.52 -1.95
C VAL A 126 -3.79 20.28 -1.94
N CYS A 127 -4.04 19.35 -1.00
CA CYS A 127 -3.26 18.12 -0.84
C CYS A 127 -3.29 17.23 -2.09
N ASP A 128 -4.35 17.31 -2.90
CA ASP A 128 -4.50 16.59 -4.17
C ASP A 128 -3.48 17.00 -5.25
N ARG A 129 -2.85 18.16 -5.07
CA ARG A 129 -1.80 18.68 -5.95
C ARG A 129 -0.40 18.60 -5.34
N VAL A 130 -0.25 17.93 -4.19
CA VAL A 130 1.04 17.68 -3.53
C VAL A 130 1.35 16.19 -3.55
N PHE A 131 2.53 15.81 -4.03
CA PHE A 131 2.92 14.42 -4.24
C PHE A 131 4.26 14.10 -3.58
N THR A 132 4.36 12.94 -2.93
CA THR A 132 5.66 12.28 -2.71
C THR A 132 6.18 11.73 -4.03
N ILE A 133 7.48 11.45 -4.12
CA ILE A 133 8.09 10.84 -5.31
C ILE A 133 7.33 9.57 -5.69
N ASP A 134 7.07 8.70 -4.71
CA ASP A 134 6.30 7.46 -4.92
C ASP A 134 4.90 7.72 -5.46
N SER A 135 4.19 8.67 -4.85
CA SER A 135 2.82 8.97 -5.24
C SER A 135 2.72 9.56 -6.64
N PHE A 136 3.73 10.35 -7.03
CA PHE A 136 3.81 10.92 -8.37
C PHE A 136 4.15 9.82 -9.39
N LEU A 137 5.21 9.04 -9.13
CA LEU A 137 5.63 7.92 -9.99
C LEU A 137 4.48 6.95 -10.23
N GLU A 138 3.72 6.65 -9.19
CA GLU A 138 2.54 5.81 -9.28
C GLU A 138 1.45 6.44 -10.15
N LYS A 139 1.10 7.71 -9.91
CA LYS A 139 0.10 8.44 -10.70
C LYS A 139 0.45 8.40 -12.19
N VAL A 140 1.69 8.75 -12.54
CA VAL A 140 2.10 8.80 -13.94
C VAL A 140 2.19 7.42 -14.57
N THR A 141 2.56 6.40 -13.80
CA THR A 141 2.60 5.01 -14.23
C THR A 141 1.17 4.53 -14.56
N VAL A 142 0.19 4.80 -13.70
CA VAL A 142 -1.22 4.44 -13.92
C VAL A 142 -1.84 5.23 -15.08
N GLU A 143 -1.54 6.52 -15.19
CA GLU A 143 -2.06 7.37 -16.27
C GLU A 143 -1.47 7.03 -17.64
N ASN A 144 -0.26 6.44 -17.67
CA ASN A 144 0.47 6.18 -18.90
C ASN A 144 0.95 4.71 -19.00
N PRO A 145 0.02 3.74 -19.05
CA PRO A 145 0.37 2.31 -19.07
C PRO A 145 1.17 1.92 -20.31
N LYS A 146 1.03 2.65 -21.44
CA LYS A 146 1.80 2.42 -22.67
C LYS A 146 3.26 2.88 -22.60
N LEU A 147 3.59 3.77 -21.66
CA LEU A 147 4.98 4.20 -21.39
C LEU A 147 5.66 3.29 -20.36
N GLN A 148 4.93 2.32 -19.78
CA GLN A 148 5.50 1.30 -18.92
C GLN A 148 6.24 0.25 -19.75
N ASN A 149 7.57 0.36 -19.82
CA ASN A 149 8.44 -0.73 -20.26
C ASN A 149 8.81 -1.67 -19.10
N TYR A 150 7.89 -1.96 -18.18
CA TYR A 150 8.17 -2.78 -17.01
C TYR A 150 7.54 -4.17 -17.12
N LYS A 151 8.39 -5.20 -17.04
CA LYS A 151 7.95 -6.60 -16.91
C LYS A 151 7.58 -6.89 -15.44
N VAL A 152 6.37 -7.43 -15.28
CA VAL A 152 5.85 -8.29 -14.20
C VAL A 152 6.59 -8.28 -12.87
N LEU A 153 5.96 -7.73 -11.83
CA LEU A 153 6.39 -7.85 -10.44
C LEU A 153 5.66 -9.01 -9.76
N SER A 154 6.18 -10.22 -9.93
CA SER A 154 5.63 -11.42 -9.26
C SER A 154 6.49 -11.85 -8.08
N VAL A 155 5.85 -12.20 -6.96
CA VAL A 155 6.54 -12.82 -5.82
C VAL A 155 6.70 -14.32 -6.06
N LYS A 156 7.92 -14.83 -5.94
CA LYS A 156 8.25 -16.25 -6.17
C LYS A 156 9.00 -16.82 -4.97
N GLN A 157 8.86 -18.12 -4.76
CA GLN A 157 9.72 -18.87 -3.85
C GLN A 157 11.04 -19.20 -4.54
N GLU A 158 12.14 -18.98 -3.84
CA GLU A 158 13.48 -19.26 -4.35
C GLU A 158 14.39 -19.72 -3.20
N HIS A 159 15.28 -20.67 -3.48
CA HIS A 159 16.29 -21.11 -2.51
C HIS A 159 17.33 -20.02 -2.32
N PHE A 160 17.84 -19.85 -1.09
CA PHE A 160 18.94 -18.92 -0.82
C PHE A 160 20.13 -19.18 -1.73
N GLY A 161 20.50 -20.44 -1.95
CA GLY A 161 21.65 -20.83 -2.77
C GLY A 161 21.55 -20.39 -4.24
N ASN A 162 20.35 -20.08 -4.73
CA ASN A 162 20.12 -19.62 -6.11
C ASN A 162 20.22 -18.09 -6.25
N LEU A 163 20.25 -17.36 -5.13
CA LEU A 163 20.26 -15.90 -5.13
C LEU A 163 21.70 -15.37 -5.17
N ASN A 164 21.92 -14.36 -6.01
CA ASN A 164 23.21 -13.72 -6.11
C ASN A 164 23.48 -12.84 -4.88
N LEU A 165 24.23 -13.35 -3.91
CA LEU A 165 24.62 -12.60 -2.70
C LEU A 165 25.54 -11.39 -3.00
N ALA A 166 26.12 -11.29 -4.20
CA ALA A 166 26.88 -10.13 -4.64
C ALA A 166 25.99 -8.99 -5.20
N ASP A 167 24.67 -9.20 -5.30
CA ASP A 167 23.72 -8.15 -5.67
C ASP A 167 23.76 -6.99 -4.66
N GLU A 168 23.74 -5.75 -5.18
CA GLU A 168 23.70 -4.52 -4.38
C GLU A 168 22.52 -4.49 -3.41
N PHE A 169 21.42 -5.19 -3.73
CA PHE A 169 20.29 -5.39 -2.84
C PHE A 169 20.72 -5.90 -1.44
N PHE A 170 21.73 -6.77 -1.35
CA PHE A 170 22.19 -7.31 -0.06
C PHE A 170 23.23 -6.42 0.64
N SER A 171 23.75 -5.38 -0.02
CA SER A 171 24.83 -4.54 0.53
C SER A 171 24.47 -3.93 1.89
N THR A 172 23.27 -3.34 2.03
CA THR A 172 22.84 -2.73 3.29
C THR A 172 22.56 -3.77 4.37
N LEU A 173 22.12 -4.98 4.00
CA LEU A 173 21.96 -6.10 4.94
C LEU A 173 23.31 -6.58 5.48
N LYS A 174 24.34 -6.67 4.63
CA LYS A 174 25.71 -7.01 5.06
C LYS A 174 26.31 -5.94 5.99
N GLN A 175 26.02 -4.67 5.74
CA GLN A 175 26.43 -3.57 6.62
C GLN A 175 25.73 -3.66 8.00
N ASP A 176 24.44 -3.97 8.01
CA ASP A 176 23.65 -4.04 9.24
C ASP A 176 23.93 -5.29 10.08
N TYR A 177 24.27 -6.40 9.43
CA TYR A 177 24.46 -7.70 10.05
C TYR A 177 25.87 -8.24 9.78
N PRO A 178 26.87 -7.95 10.64
CA PRO A 178 28.21 -8.54 10.52
C PRO A 178 28.14 -10.08 10.47
N GLY A 179 28.71 -10.67 9.42
CA GLY A 179 28.64 -12.12 9.18
C GLY A 179 27.39 -12.58 8.40
N PHE A 180 26.63 -11.65 7.81
CA PHE A 180 25.49 -11.97 6.95
C PHE A 180 25.85 -12.98 5.87
N ASP A 181 27.02 -12.89 5.22
CA ASP A 181 27.42 -13.85 4.18
C ASP A 181 27.50 -15.29 4.71
N LYS A 182 28.05 -15.48 5.92
CA LYS A 182 28.12 -16.80 6.55
C LYS A 182 26.72 -17.30 6.93
N TRP A 183 25.86 -16.41 7.43
CA TRP A 183 24.48 -16.75 7.75
C TRP A 183 23.70 -17.15 6.49
N PHE A 184 23.81 -16.38 5.41
CA PHE A 184 23.15 -16.61 4.14
C PHE A 184 23.56 -17.95 3.52
N ASN A 185 24.86 -18.26 3.50
CA ASN A 185 25.36 -19.53 2.97
C ASN A 185 24.91 -20.75 3.80
N ARG A 186 24.81 -20.62 5.14
CA ARG A 186 24.24 -21.70 5.98
C ARG A 186 22.75 -21.95 5.67
N LYS A 187 22.08 -20.97 5.06
CA LYS A 187 20.66 -21.02 4.71
C LYS A 187 20.42 -21.46 3.28
N ALA A 188 21.45 -21.89 2.53
CA ALA A 188 21.38 -22.19 1.09
C ALA A 188 20.19 -23.05 0.67
N ASP A 189 19.85 -24.09 1.45
CA ASP A 189 18.76 -25.02 1.16
C ASP A 189 17.36 -24.51 1.60
N GLU A 190 17.30 -23.44 2.37
CA GLU A 190 16.04 -22.86 2.83
C GLU A 190 15.40 -21.97 1.75
N ILE A 191 14.09 -21.78 1.84
CA ILE A 191 13.30 -21.02 0.86
C ILE A 191 13.05 -19.61 1.38
N ALA A 192 13.22 -18.63 0.49
CA ALA A 192 12.78 -17.26 0.68
C ALA A 192 11.72 -16.90 -0.38
N TYR A 193 10.92 -15.88 -0.07
CA TYR A 193 10.04 -15.22 -1.03
C TYR A 193 10.76 -14.01 -1.60
N VAL A 194 10.86 -13.93 -2.92
CA VAL A 194 11.58 -12.87 -3.62
C VAL A 194 10.72 -12.23 -4.70
N CYS A 195 10.95 -10.95 -4.94
CA CYS A 195 10.42 -10.25 -6.10
C CYS A 195 11.59 -9.71 -6.91
N LYS A 196 11.57 -9.94 -8.22
CA LYS A 196 12.62 -9.51 -9.15
C LYS A 196 12.01 -8.68 -10.29
N GLN A 197 12.74 -7.66 -10.72
CA GLN A 197 12.45 -6.88 -11.93
C GLN A 197 13.71 -6.81 -12.77
N ASP A 198 13.62 -7.18 -14.05
CA ASP A 198 14.76 -7.24 -14.97
C ASP A 198 15.98 -7.95 -14.35
N ASN A 199 15.70 -9.08 -13.67
CA ASN A 199 16.67 -9.91 -12.94
C ASN A 199 17.33 -9.26 -11.70
N LYS A 200 16.96 -8.03 -11.33
CA LYS A 200 17.36 -7.37 -10.08
C LYS A 200 16.38 -7.70 -8.96
N LEU A 201 16.89 -8.00 -7.76
CA LEU A 201 16.06 -8.18 -6.58
C LEU A 201 15.48 -6.84 -6.12
N LEU A 202 14.16 -6.81 -5.89
CA LEU A 202 13.46 -5.66 -5.32
C LEU A 202 12.97 -5.93 -3.90
N ALA A 203 12.73 -7.18 -3.57
CA ALA A 203 12.31 -7.57 -2.24
C ALA A 203 12.68 -8.99 -1.89
N PHE A 204 12.84 -9.20 -0.59
CA PHE A 204 13.25 -10.45 0.02
C PHE A 204 12.55 -10.63 1.36
N LEU A 205 11.87 -11.76 1.52
CA LEU A 205 11.24 -12.17 2.77
C LEU A 205 11.67 -13.61 3.10
N TYR A 206 12.28 -13.79 4.26
CA TYR A 206 12.58 -15.11 4.82
C TYR A 206 11.80 -15.31 6.12
N LEU A 207 11.15 -16.46 6.22
CA LEU A 207 10.31 -16.85 7.35
C LEU A 207 10.86 -18.10 8.02
N LYS A 208 10.84 -18.12 9.35
CA LYS A 208 11.24 -19.28 10.17
C LYS A 208 10.14 -19.60 11.17
N ILE A 209 9.72 -20.86 11.22
CA ILE A 209 8.83 -21.34 12.28
C ILE A 209 9.68 -21.68 13.50
N GLU A 210 9.35 -21.06 14.63
CA GLU A 210 10.03 -21.21 15.90
C GLU A 210 9.12 -21.91 16.92
N ARG A 211 9.71 -22.81 17.72
CA ARG A 211 9.02 -23.61 18.73
C ARG A 211 9.47 -23.16 20.14
N GLY A 212 8.84 -23.71 21.18
CA GLY A 212 9.12 -23.35 22.58
C GLY A 212 10.52 -23.67 23.12
N THR A 213 11.42 -24.17 22.27
CA THR A 213 12.82 -24.51 22.59
C THR A 213 13.83 -23.46 22.12
N GLU A 214 13.39 -22.43 21.42
CA GLU A 214 14.27 -21.34 20.96
C GLU A 214 14.75 -20.50 22.13
N ASP A 215 15.99 -20.05 22.05
CA ASP A 215 16.59 -19.13 23.01
C ASP A 215 16.26 -17.68 22.61
N TYR A 216 15.69 -16.94 23.56
CA TYR A 216 15.32 -15.53 23.42
C TYR A 216 16.00 -14.66 24.49
N SER A 217 17.09 -15.15 25.09
CA SER A 217 17.84 -14.44 26.12
C SER A 217 18.46 -13.12 25.64
N ASP A 218 18.62 -12.96 24.33
CA ASP A 218 19.12 -11.76 23.67
C ASP A 218 18.04 -10.68 23.42
N ILE A 219 16.76 -10.99 23.69
CA ILE A 219 15.63 -10.08 23.56
C ILE A 219 15.20 -9.58 24.94
N ILE A 220 15.00 -8.27 25.07
CA ILE A 220 14.61 -7.61 26.32
C ILE A 220 13.33 -6.80 26.07
N PRO A 221 12.20 -7.13 26.72
CA PRO A 221 12.00 -8.24 27.65
C PRO A 221 11.97 -9.60 26.94
N ALA A 222 12.47 -10.66 27.60
CA ALA A 222 12.54 -11.99 27.00
C ALA A 222 11.15 -12.55 26.67
N PHE A 223 11.04 -13.28 25.56
CA PHE A 223 9.79 -13.90 25.15
C PHE A 223 9.41 -15.08 26.05
N SER A 224 8.10 -15.21 26.33
CA SER A 224 7.54 -16.45 26.87
C SER A 224 7.57 -17.56 25.82
N LYS A 225 7.59 -18.83 26.24
CA LYS A 225 7.60 -19.96 25.29
C LYS A 225 6.26 -20.04 24.54
N LYS A 226 6.28 -19.91 23.21
CA LYS A 226 5.14 -20.05 22.29
C LYS A 226 5.59 -20.61 20.95
N LYS A 227 4.65 -21.07 20.12
CA LYS A 227 4.92 -21.34 18.70
C LYS A 227 4.83 -20.02 17.91
N ARG A 228 5.94 -19.59 17.31
CA ARG A 228 6.06 -18.30 16.63
C ARG A 228 6.39 -18.43 15.16
N LEU A 229 5.93 -17.46 14.37
CA LEU A 229 6.51 -17.18 13.05
C LEU A 229 7.49 -16.03 13.20
N LYS A 230 8.77 -16.30 12.97
CA LYS A 230 9.80 -15.27 12.89
C LYS A 230 9.90 -14.77 11.46
N ILE A 231 9.81 -13.47 11.28
CA ILE A 231 10.26 -12.79 10.07
C ILE A 231 11.77 -12.63 10.22
N GLY A 232 12.54 -13.54 9.60
CA GLY A 232 13.99 -13.61 9.79
C GLY A 232 14.73 -12.51 9.03
N THR A 233 14.26 -12.18 7.83
CA THR A 233 14.74 -11.02 7.07
C THR A 233 13.59 -10.52 6.23
N PHE A 234 13.33 -9.22 6.28
CA PHE A 234 12.35 -8.59 5.41
C PHE A 234 12.92 -7.27 4.90
N LYS A 235 13.17 -7.22 3.59
CA LYS A 235 13.65 -6.04 2.90
C LYS A 235 12.83 -5.81 1.64
N VAL A 236 12.43 -4.57 1.42
CA VAL A 236 11.73 -4.10 0.22
C VAL A 236 12.38 -2.79 -0.18
N ASP A 237 12.84 -2.69 -1.42
CA ASP A 237 13.37 -1.43 -1.95
C ASP A 237 12.23 -0.42 -2.18
N TYR A 238 12.56 0.87 -2.16
CA TYR A 238 11.61 1.99 -2.06
C TYR A 238 10.50 1.98 -3.13
N ASN A 239 10.82 1.59 -4.37
CA ASN A 239 9.86 1.40 -5.47
C ASN A 239 8.80 0.31 -5.24
N GLY A 240 8.92 -0.49 -4.18
CA GLY A 240 8.08 -1.65 -3.89
C GLY A 240 7.07 -1.45 -2.76
N PHE A 241 6.73 -0.23 -2.31
CA PHE A 241 5.90 -0.06 -1.10
C PHE A 241 4.55 -0.81 -1.14
N LYS A 242 3.91 -0.94 -2.31
CA LYS A 242 2.69 -1.76 -2.48
C LYS A 242 2.93 -3.28 -2.50
N LEU A 243 4.16 -3.72 -2.63
CA LEU A 243 4.60 -5.10 -2.43
C LEU A 243 4.63 -5.47 -0.94
N GLY A 244 4.74 -4.48 -0.04
CA GLY A 244 4.74 -4.69 1.40
C GLY A 244 3.45 -5.39 1.88
N GLU A 245 2.28 -4.95 1.43
CA GLU A 245 1.00 -5.60 1.76
C GLU A 245 0.91 -7.03 1.21
N ARG A 246 1.49 -7.31 0.02
CA ARG A 246 1.57 -8.67 -0.53
C ARG A 246 2.42 -9.58 0.35
N PHE A 247 3.57 -9.11 0.81
CA PHE A 247 4.39 -9.87 1.76
C PHE A 247 3.70 -10.05 3.11
N LEU A 248 2.99 -9.04 3.63
CA LEU A 248 2.17 -9.22 4.83
C LEU A 248 1.13 -10.33 4.66
N LYS A 249 0.47 -10.39 3.51
CA LYS A 249 -0.45 -11.49 3.20
C LYS A 249 0.27 -12.85 3.24
N ILE A 250 1.43 -12.96 2.60
CA ILE A 250 2.26 -14.18 2.64
C ILE A 250 2.63 -14.55 4.09
N ILE A 251 3.03 -13.58 4.90
CA ILE A 251 3.37 -13.77 6.33
C ILE A 251 2.17 -14.36 7.07
N PHE A 252 0.98 -13.78 6.90
CA PHE A 252 -0.22 -14.23 7.60
C PHE A 252 -0.73 -15.59 7.10
N ASP A 253 -0.67 -15.84 5.80
CA ASP A 253 -1.03 -17.14 5.22
C ASP A 253 -0.12 -18.26 5.78
N ASN A 254 1.19 -18.00 5.87
CA ASN A 254 2.14 -18.93 6.50
C ASN A 254 1.88 -19.11 8.00
N ALA A 255 1.53 -18.03 8.71
CA ALA A 255 1.21 -18.09 10.14
C ALA A 255 -0.06 -18.91 10.43
N ILE A 256 -1.10 -18.79 9.60
CA ILE A 256 -2.32 -19.61 9.67
C ILE A 256 -1.97 -21.08 9.44
N GLN A 257 -1.28 -21.39 8.34
CA GLN A 257 -0.92 -22.75 7.98
C GLN A 257 -0.05 -23.41 9.07
N ALA A 258 0.89 -22.64 9.62
CA ALA A 258 1.75 -23.09 10.70
C ALA A 258 1.05 -23.07 12.07
N LYS A 259 -0.17 -22.54 12.20
CA LYS A 259 -0.93 -22.41 13.47
C LYS A 259 -0.08 -21.77 14.57
N THR A 260 0.59 -20.66 14.24
CA THR A 260 1.42 -19.92 15.19
C THR A 260 0.57 -19.03 16.07
N GLU A 261 0.99 -18.82 17.31
CA GLU A 261 0.26 -17.96 18.26
C GLU A 261 0.67 -16.49 18.14
N GLU A 262 1.84 -16.24 17.57
CA GLU A 262 2.48 -14.92 17.56
C GLU A 262 3.44 -14.82 16.37
N ILE A 263 3.54 -13.63 15.79
CA ILE A 263 4.50 -13.31 14.73
C ILE A 263 5.43 -12.23 15.28
N TYR A 264 6.73 -12.32 15.01
CA TYR A 264 7.64 -11.25 15.39
C TYR A 264 8.70 -11.00 14.33
N VAL A 265 9.27 -9.79 14.39
CA VAL A 265 10.36 -9.34 13.52
C VAL A 265 11.38 -8.56 14.34
N THR A 266 12.66 -8.70 13.99
CA THR A 266 13.71 -7.79 14.44
C THR A 266 14.13 -6.91 13.27
N ILE A 267 14.20 -5.60 13.52
CA ILE A 267 14.45 -4.62 12.47
C ILE A 267 15.23 -3.44 13.04
N PHE A 268 16.21 -2.96 12.28
CA PHE A 268 16.90 -1.71 12.61
C PHE A 268 16.06 -0.50 12.24
N ASN A 269 16.24 0.61 12.95
CA ASN A 269 15.62 1.89 12.63
C ASN A 269 16.70 2.90 12.21
N LYS A 270 17.43 2.60 11.13
CA LYS A 270 18.55 3.43 10.64
C LYS A 270 18.23 4.15 9.33
N ARG A 271 17.38 3.55 8.48
CA ARG A 271 17.09 3.99 7.11
C ARG A 271 15.60 4.23 6.91
N LEU A 272 15.26 5.09 5.95
CA LEU A 272 13.87 5.44 5.62
C LEU A 272 13.04 4.22 5.18
N GLU A 273 13.63 3.30 4.41
CA GLU A 273 12.99 2.03 4.03
C GLU A 273 12.57 1.18 5.24
N GLN A 274 13.39 1.14 6.29
CA GLN A 274 13.10 0.41 7.52
C GLN A 274 11.98 1.09 8.31
N GLN A 275 12.01 2.42 8.40
CA GLN A 275 10.96 3.21 9.06
C GLN A 275 9.59 3.02 8.39
N ARG A 276 9.57 3.00 7.06
CA ARG A 276 8.36 2.74 6.27
C ARG A 276 7.83 1.32 6.49
N LEU A 277 8.72 0.34 6.55
CA LEU A 277 8.34 -1.05 6.85
C LEU A 277 7.79 -1.17 8.29
N ILE A 278 8.39 -0.50 9.27
CA ILE A 278 7.88 -0.43 10.65
C ILE A 278 6.46 0.14 10.66
N ALA A 279 6.23 1.28 10.01
CA ALA A 279 4.90 1.90 9.95
C ALA A 279 3.85 0.98 9.29
N LEU A 280 4.25 0.23 8.27
CA LEU A 280 3.39 -0.77 7.63
C LEU A 280 3.06 -1.92 8.61
N LEU A 281 4.05 -2.45 9.34
CA LEU A 281 3.84 -3.50 10.33
C LEU A 281 2.90 -3.01 11.46
N GLU A 282 3.12 -1.80 11.98
CA GLU A 282 2.28 -1.19 13.02
C GLU A 282 0.82 -1.06 12.56
N THR A 283 0.60 -0.66 11.30
CA THR A 283 -0.74 -0.58 10.69
C THR A 283 -1.47 -1.93 10.72
N TYR A 284 -0.73 -3.05 10.67
CA TYR A 284 -1.27 -4.41 10.72
C TYR A 284 -1.16 -5.06 12.10
N GLY A 285 -1.02 -4.26 13.17
CA GLY A 285 -1.13 -4.73 14.55
C GLY A 285 0.15 -5.31 15.14
N PHE A 286 1.30 -5.08 14.51
CA PHE A 286 2.57 -5.27 15.20
C PHE A 286 2.75 -4.13 16.21
N VAL A 287 3.16 -4.47 17.43
CA VAL A 287 3.46 -3.52 18.49
C VAL A 287 4.92 -3.64 18.89
N PHE A 288 5.51 -2.52 19.26
CA PHE A 288 6.86 -2.52 19.81
C PHE A 288 6.87 -3.32 21.12
N HIS A 289 7.74 -4.33 21.18
CA HIS A 289 7.89 -5.20 22.35
C HIS A 289 9.14 -4.86 23.15
N GLY A 290 10.24 -4.56 22.47
CA GLY A 290 11.51 -4.26 23.12
C GLY A 290 12.68 -4.30 22.16
N HIS A 291 13.86 -4.62 22.69
CA HIS A 291 15.12 -4.56 21.96
C HIS A 291 15.81 -5.91 21.91
N LYS A 292 16.52 -6.18 20.81
CA LYS A 292 17.41 -7.33 20.69
C LYS A 292 18.85 -6.86 20.60
N LYS A 293 19.72 -7.40 21.45
CA LYS A 293 21.15 -7.11 21.43
C LYS A 293 21.83 -7.89 20.31
N SER A 294 22.39 -7.18 19.33
CA SER A 294 23.12 -7.74 18.20
C SER A 294 24.56 -7.18 18.21
N GLY A 295 25.39 -7.70 19.11
CA GLY A 295 26.74 -7.15 19.35
C GLY A 295 26.68 -5.74 19.93
N SER A 296 27.26 -4.76 19.24
CA SER A 296 27.22 -3.33 19.60
C SER A 296 25.99 -2.59 19.07
N ASN A 297 25.16 -3.24 18.25
CA ASN A 297 23.97 -2.64 17.66
C ASN A 297 22.70 -3.16 18.36
N GLU A 298 21.66 -2.32 18.33
CA GLU A 298 20.36 -2.62 18.91
C GLU A 298 19.29 -2.69 17.81
N GLU A 299 18.60 -3.82 17.73
CA GLU A 299 17.45 -4.02 16.84
C GLU A 299 16.15 -3.77 17.62
N LEU A 300 15.16 -3.15 16.98
CA LEU A 300 13.80 -3.08 17.52
C LEU A 300 13.11 -4.42 17.30
N VAL A 301 12.36 -4.87 18.30
CA VAL A 301 11.57 -6.09 18.26
C VAL A 301 10.10 -5.71 18.21
N TYR A 302 9.45 -6.08 17.13
CA TYR A 302 8.01 -5.89 16.93
C TYR A 302 7.30 -7.22 16.97
N VAL A 303 6.20 -7.27 17.71
CA VAL A 303 5.42 -8.49 17.96
C VAL A 303 3.97 -8.26 17.57
N ARG A 304 3.37 -9.26 16.94
CA ARG A 304 1.96 -9.30 16.64
C ARG A 304 1.34 -10.54 17.26
N ASN A 305 0.32 -10.33 18.11
CA ASN A 305 -0.50 -11.42 18.59
C ASN A 305 -1.28 -12.02 17.40
N PHE A 306 -1.17 -13.32 17.20
CA PHE A 306 -1.82 -14.04 16.10
C PHE A 306 -2.80 -15.11 16.62
N SER A 307 -3.34 -14.88 17.82
CA SER A 307 -4.47 -15.67 18.33
C SER A 307 -5.75 -15.36 17.57
N LYS A 308 -6.65 -16.34 17.51
CA LYS A 308 -7.94 -16.27 16.81
C LYS A 308 -8.90 -15.27 17.47
N LYS A 309 -8.67 -13.99 17.20
CA LYS A 309 -9.46 -12.84 17.67
C LYS A 309 -9.70 -11.91 16.51
N ALA A 310 -10.86 -11.27 16.48
CA ALA A 310 -11.22 -10.30 15.46
C ALA A 310 -11.63 -8.97 16.14
N ASN A 311 -10.95 -7.89 15.76
CA ASN A 311 -11.29 -6.53 16.14
C ASN A 311 -12.20 -5.94 15.05
N ARG A 312 -13.43 -5.59 15.40
CA ARG A 312 -14.38 -5.01 14.44
C ARG A 312 -14.10 -3.54 14.16
N ASP A 313 -13.64 -2.78 15.14
CA ASP A 313 -13.41 -1.35 14.98
C ASP A 313 -12.18 -1.08 14.09
N VAL A 314 -11.13 -1.87 14.28
CA VAL A 314 -9.88 -1.78 13.50
C VAL A 314 -9.48 -3.17 12.94
N PRO A 315 -10.14 -3.65 11.87
CA PRO A 315 -9.93 -5.01 11.36
C PRO A 315 -8.49 -5.35 10.97
N LYS A 316 -7.71 -4.33 10.55
CA LYS A 316 -6.31 -4.51 10.14
C LYS A 316 -5.43 -5.12 11.24
N VAL A 317 -5.67 -4.76 12.51
CA VAL A 317 -4.82 -5.25 13.61
C VAL A 317 -4.98 -6.77 13.85
N THR A 318 -6.13 -7.32 13.47
CA THR A 318 -6.45 -8.76 13.61
C THR A 318 -6.58 -9.51 12.29
N PHE A 319 -6.31 -8.87 11.15
CA PHE A 319 -6.36 -9.51 9.84
C PHE A 319 -5.47 -10.77 9.78
N PRO A 320 -5.91 -11.90 9.21
CA PRO A 320 -7.11 -12.09 8.41
C PRO A 320 -8.33 -12.64 9.19
N TYR A 321 -8.34 -12.59 10.52
CA TYR A 321 -9.45 -13.12 11.31
C TYR A 321 -10.72 -12.28 11.13
N ILE A 322 -11.83 -12.94 10.82
CA ILE A 322 -13.12 -12.32 10.52
C ILE A 322 -14.12 -12.64 11.64
N SER A 323 -14.81 -11.63 12.17
CA SER A 323 -15.86 -11.85 13.17
C SER A 323 -17.21 -12.14 12.50
N THR A 324 -17.99 -13.05 13.08
CA THR A 324 -19.39 -13.30 12.67
C THR A 324 -20.40 -12.45 13.44
N LYS A 325 -19.95 -11.58 14.36
CA LYS A 325 -20.83 -10.71 15.16
C LYS A 325 -21.36 -9.50 14.40
N GLY A 326 -20.73 -9.14 13.28
CA GLY A 326 -21.15 -8.04 12.41
C GLY A 326 -22.26 -8.43 11.43
N SER A 327 -22.71 -7.47 10.63
CA SER A 327 -23.60 -7.76 9.51
C SER A 327 -22.84 -8.50 8.41
N ILE A 328 -23.55 -9.38 7.69
CA ILE A 328 -22.99 -10.14 6.57
C ILE A 328 -23.74 -9.73 5.32
N PHE A 329 -23.00 -9.27 4.32
CA PHE A 329 -23.54 -8.81 3.05
C PHE A 329 -23.03 -9.68 1.91
N ILE A 330 -23.88 -9.94 0.93
CA ILE A 330 -23.47 -10.40 -0.40
C ILE A 330 -23.54 -9.22 -1.37
N VAL A 331 -22.49 -9.00 -2.15
CA VAL A 331 -22.38 -7.86 -3.06
C VAL A 331 -22.01 -8.31 -4.48
N PRO A 332 -22.67 -7.78 -5.53
CA PRO A 332 -22.32 -8.14 -6.89
C PRO A 332 -21.04 -7.43 -7.35
N ILE A 333 -20.26 -8.12 -8.17
CA ILE A 333 -19.14 -7.54 -8.91
C ILE A 333 -19.19 -8.02 -10.36
N TYR A 334 -18.97 -7.12 -11.30
CA TYR A 334 -18.99 -7.48 -12.71
C TYR A 334 -17.73 -8.27 -13.10
N PRO A 335 -17.84 -9.25 -14.01
CA PRO A 335 -16.72 -10.04 -14.52
C PRO A 335 -15.47 -9.24 -14.86
N GLU A 336 -15.64 -8.11 -15.56
CA GLU A 336 -14.56 -7.25 -16.04
C GLU A 336 -13.70 -6.64 -14.91
N TYR A 337 -14.27 -6.46 -13.71
CA TYR A 337 -13.57 -5.91 -12.55
C TYR A 337 -13.18 -6.96 -11.52
N HIS A 338 -13.76 -8.17 -11.60
CA HIS A 338 -13.66 -9.19 -10.56
C HIS A 338 -12.23 -9.65 -10.31
N THR A 339 -11.58 -10.22 -11.33
CA THR A 339 -10.21 -10.74 -11.19
C THR A 339 -9.19 -9.61 -11.02
N ASN A 340 -9.48 -8.42 -11.57
CA ASN A 340 -8.63 -7.25 -11.39
C ASN A 340 -8.64 -6.76 -9.93
N LEU A 341 -9.80 -6.72 -9.28
CA LEU A 341 -9.91 -6.35 -7.86
C LEU A 341 -9.44 -7.50 -6.95
N LEU A 342 -9.79 -8.75 -7.29
CA LEU A 342 -9.65 -9.94 -6.44
C LEU A 342 -8.80 -11.01 -7.15
N PRO A 343 -7.48 -10.79 -7.31
CA PRO A 343 -6.64 -11.63 -8.16
C PRO A 343 -6.52 -13.08 -7.69
N ASP A 344 -6.39 -13.33 -6.38
CA ASP A 344 -6.36 -14.71 -5.85
C ASP A 344 -7.72 -15.44 -6.02
N SER A 345 -8.73 -14.78 -6.59
CA SER A 345 -10.06 -15.34 -6.87
C SER A 345 -10.34 -15.62 -8.35
N ILE A 346 -9.30 -15.56 -9.20
CA ILE A 346 -9.36 -15.92 -10.62
C ILE A 346 -10.05 -17.28 -10.84
N LEU A 347 -10.93 -17.33 -11.84
CA LEU A 347 -11.65 -18.55 -12.20
C LEU A 347 -10.83 -19.40 -13.18
N LYS A 348 -11.04 -20.73 -13.15
CA LYS A 348 -10.39 -21.67 -14.09
C LYS A 348 -10.72 -21.40 -15.56
N THR A 349 -11.82 -20.70 -15.82
CA THR A 349 -12.30 -20.32 -17.15
C THR A 349 -11.71 -19.00 -17.65
N GLU A 350 -10.88 -18.34 -16.83
CA GLU A 350 -10.22 -17.08 -17.16
C GLU A 350 -8.75 -17.38 -17.48
N PHE A 351 -8.19 -16.70 -18.49
CA PHE A 351 -6.81 -16.94 -18.92
C PHE A 351 -5.86 -16.18 -17.99
N PRO A 352 -4.98 -16.86 -17.21
CA PRO A 352 -4.07 -16.19 -16.29
C PRO A 352 -3.11 -15.20 -16.98
N ALA A 353 -2.86 -15.40 -18.28
CA ALA A 353 -2.04 -14.54 -19.12
C ALA A 353 -2.65 -13.13 -19.36
N ASP A 354 -3.96 -12.96 -19.17
CA ASP A 354 -4.61 -11.63 -19.24
C ASP A 354 -4.49 -10.86 -17.91
N TYR A 355 -4.07 -11.55 -16.84
CA TYR A 355 -4.03 -11.04 -15.46
C TYR A 355 -2.64 -11.15 -14.83
N VAL A 356 -1.59 -11.08 -15.65
CA VAL A 356 -0.20 -11.07 -15.18
C VAL A 356 -0.03 -10.00 -14.08
N GLU A 357 0.63 -10.35 -12.96
CA GLU A 357 0.84 -9.53 -11.76
C GLU A 357 1.62 -8.23 -12.07
N ASN A 358 0.96 -7.27 -12.73
CA ASN A 358 1.57 -6.04 -13.22
C ASN A 358 1.03 -4.81 -12.49
N GLU A 359 -0.12 -4.93 -11.82
CA GLU A 359 -0.84 -3.80 -11.27
C GLU A 359 -0.77 -3.73 -9.73
N PRO A 360 -0.29 -2.62 -9.14
CA PRO A 360 -0.05 -2.55 -7.71
C PRO A 360 -1.29 -2.71 -6.82
N PHE A 361 -2.49 -2.37 -7.31
CA PHE A 361 -3.74 -2.54 -6.57
C PHE A 361 -4.17 -4.02 -6.43
N ARG A 362 -3.67 -4.92 -7.31
CA ARG A 362 -3.92 -6.36 -7.22
C ARG A 362 -3.30 -6.94 -5.95
N ASN A 363 -2.08 -6.49 -5.65
CA ASN A 363 -1.23 -6.97 -4.56
C ASN A 363 -1.60 -6.43 -3.16
N ALA A 364 -2.42 -5.39 -3.09
CA ALA A 364 -2.86 -4.80 -1.83
C ALA A 364 -3.89 -5.69 -1.09
N ILE A 365 -3.77 -5.75 0.24
CA ILE A 365 -4.78 -6.33 1.12
C ILE A 365 -5.96 -5.35 1.24
N SER A 366 -5.67 -4.06 1.45
CA SER A 366 -6.69 -3.01 1.53
C SER A 366 -7.11 -2.59 0.12
N LYS A 367 -8.41 -2.66 -0.16
CA LYS A 367 -9.01 -2.47 -1.48
C LYS A 367 -10.21 -1.54 -1.41
N VAL A 368 -10.56 -0.96 -2.56
CA VAL A 368 -11.64 0.01 -2.72
C VAL A 368 -12.75 -0.60 -3.57
N TYR A 369 -13.98 -0.58 -3.07
CA TYR A 369 -15.17 -0.94 -3.82
C TYR A 369 -16.11 0.27 -3.97
N ILE A 370 -16.45 0.60 -5.21
CA ILE A 370 -17.32 1.73 -5.54
C ILE A 370 -18.74 1.21 -5.72
N SER A 371 -19.68 1.76 -4.96
CA SER A 371 -21.07 1.28 -4.96
C SER A 371 -22.08 2.40 -5.17
N ARG A 372 -23.23 2.05 -5.73
CA ARG A 372 -24.45 2.87 -5.80
C ARG A 372 -25.64 2.15 -5.18
N SER A 373 -25.35 1.17 -4.32
CA SER A 373 -26.34 0.44 -3.53
C SER A 373 -27.23 1.42 -2.76
N ILE A 374 -28.51 1.06 -2.64
CA ILE A 374 -29.45 1.76 -1.75
C ILE A 374 -29.03 1.52 -0.30
N GLU A 375 -28.64 0.29 0.02
CA GLU A 375 -28.04 -0.05 1.31
C GLU A 375 -26.62 0.52 1.39
N ARG A 376 -26.38 1.35 2.42
CA ARG A 376 -25.12 2.04 2.71
C ARG A 376 -24.68 1.90 4.16
N ASN A 377 -25.50 1.29 5.02
CA ASN A 377 -25.26 1.13 6.46
C ASN A 377 -24.35 -0.08 6.72
N LEU A 378 -23.14 -0.04 6.17
CA LEU A 378 -22.09 -0.98 6.51
C LEU A 378 -21.21 -0.37 7.61
N GLU A 379 -20.76 -1.20 8.53
CA GLU A 379 -19.87 -0.80 9.62
C GLU A 379 -18.49 -1.46 9.49
N SER A 380 -17.47 -0.86 10.11
CA SER A 380 -16.16 -1.50 10.23
C SER A 380 -16.31 -2.89 10.87
N GLY A 381 -15.61 -3.88 10.29
CA GLY A 381 -15.67 -5.26 10.74
C GLY A 381 -16.87 -6.06 10.23
N ASP A 382 -17.78 -5.46 9.46
CA ASP A 382 -18.81 -6.22 8.75
C ASP A 382 -18.19 -7.08 7.64
N MET A 383 -18.87 -8.16 7.28
CA MET A 383 -18.39 -9.13 6.31
C MET A 383 -19.04 -8.92 4.94
N ILE A 384 -18.24 -9.02 3.89
CA ILE A 384 -18.70 -8.95 2.50
C ILE A 384 -18.32 -10.24 1.77
N ALA A 385 -19.32 -10.95 1.25
CA ALA A 385 -19.15 -12.00 0.27
C ALA A 385 -19.32 -11.43 -1.15
N PHE A 386 -18.26 -11.48 -1.96
CA PHE A 386 -18.33 -11.02 -3.35
C PHE A 386 -18.96 -12.10 -4.24
N TYR A 387 -19.99 -11.70 -4.97
CA TYR A 387 -20.68 -12.47 -5.98
C TYR A 387 -20.36 -11.92 -7.37
N ARG A 388 -19.55 -12.64 -8.15
CA ARG A 388 -19.30 -12.31 -9.55
C ARG A 388 -20.57 -12.56 -10.35
N THR A 389 -21.05 -11.58 -11.10
CA THR A 389 -22.24 -11.74 -11.93
C THR A 389 -21.95 -12.59 -13.18
N GLY A 390 -22.98 -13.17 -13.81
CA GLY A 390 -22.78 -14.04 -14.99
C GLY A 390 -23.93 -15.00 -15.33
N GLY A 391 -25.09 -14.87 -14.70
CA GLY A 391 -26.22 -15.79 -14.90
C GLY A 391 -26.15 -17.03 -14.00
N LEU A 392 -27.01 -18.01 -14.26
CA LEU A 392 -27.32 -19.10 -13.34
C LEU A 392 -26.10 -19.97 -12.96
N TYR A 393 -25.23 -20.28 -13.92
CA TYR A 393 -24.06 -21.15 -13.72
C TYR A 393 -22.71 -20.43 -13.75
N LYS A 394 -22.62 -19.24 -14.38
CA LYS A 394 -21.36 -18.47 -14.41
C LYS A 394 -21.29 -17.43 -13.29
N GLY A 395 -22.43 -17.03 -12.73
CA GLY A 395 -22.46 -16.16 -11.57
C GLY A 395 -22.09 -16.96 -10.32
N VAL A 396 -21.07 -16.52 -9.59
CA VAL A 396 -20.44 -17.32 -8.52
C VAL A 396 -20.02 -16.47 -7.33
N VAL A 397 -20.12 -17.03 -6.12
CA VAL A 397 -19.55 -16.42 -4.92
C VAL A 397 -18.08 -16.82 -4.80
N THR A 398 -17.19 -15.84 -4.64
CA THR A 398 -15.74 -16.07 -4.80
C THR A 398 -14.88 -15.73 -3.63
N THR A 399 -15.27 -14.76 -2.82
CA THR A 399 -14.33 -14.05 -1.95
C THR A 399 -15.01 -13.51 -0.71
N LEU A 400 -14.30 -13.52 0.41
CA LEU A 400 -14.62 -12.78 1.62
C LEU A 400 -13.75 -11.54 1.74
N GLY A 401 -14.41 -10.43 2.05
CA GLY A 401 -13.83 -9.19 2.49
C GLY A 401 -14.31 -8.78 3.88
N ILE A 402 -13.53 -7.95 4.55
CA ILE A 402 -13.90 -7.31 5.81
C ILE A 402 -14.01 -5.81 5.56
N VAL A 403 -15.14 -5.19 5.89
CA VAL A 403 -15.31 -3.74 5.77
C VAL A 403 -14.29 -3.05 6.69
N GLU A 404 -13.52 -2.14 6.14
CA GLU A 404 -12.57 -1.29 6.87
C GLU A 404 -13.18 0.07 7.17
N SER A 405 -13.82 0.69 6.17
CA SER A 405 -14.53 1.97 6.34
C SER A 405 -15.48 2.22 5.17
N VAL A 406 -16.46 3.10 5.39
CA VAL A 406 -17.46 3.49 4.40
C VAL A 406 -17.51 5.00 4.30
N ILE A 407 -17.48 5.53 3.09
CA ILE A 407 -17.46 6.97 2.83
C ILE A 407 -18.62 7.32 1.89
N THR A 408 -19.66 7.96 2.44
CA THR A 408 -20.92 8.27 1.74
C THR A 408 -21.08 9.75 1.40
N ASN A 409 -20.54 10.65 2.22
CA ASN A 409 -20.72 12.10 2.10
C ASN A 409 -19.60 12.74 1.28
N ILE A 410 -19.48 12.32 0.02
CA ILE A 410 -18.47 12.82 -0.90
C ILE A 410 -19.00 14.10 -1.55
N LYS A 411 -18.30 15.21 -1.36
CA LYS A 411 -18.72 16.57 -1.73
C LYS A 411 -18.69 16.78 -3.24
N ASP A 412 -17.60 16.38 -3.87
CA ASP A 412 -17.35 16.66 -5.28
C ASP A 412 -16.52 15.56 -5.95
N GLU A 413 -16.35 15.73 -7.25
CA GLU A 413 -15.63 14.81 -8.13
C GLU A 413 -14.16 14.65 -7.76
N HIS A 414 -13.52 15.74 -7.30
CA HIS A 414 -12.11 15.72 -6.91
C HIS A 414 -11.93 14.94 -5.62
N GLU A 415 -12.80 15.15 -4.63
CA GLU A 415 -12.80 14.37 -3.39
C GLU A 415 -13.09 12.89 -3.69
N PHE A 416 -14.00 12.56 -4.61
CA PHE A 416 -14.25 11.17 -5.01
C PHE A 416 -13.01 10.50 -5.60
N ILE A 417 -12.35 11.14 -6.56
CA ILE A 417 -11.13 10.61 -7.18
C ILE A 417 -10.02 10.46 -6.14
N HIS A 418 -9.86 11.44 -5.25
CA HIS A 418 -8.88 11.41 -4.18
C HIS A 418 -9.12 10.24 -3.20
N LEU A 419 -10.37 10.07 -2.76
CA LEU A 419 -10.76 9.01 -1.82
C LEU A 419 -10.68 7.62 -2.43
N CYS A 420 -11.04 7.46 -3.70
CA CYS A 420 -10.84 6.20 -4.42
C CYS A 420 -9.34 5.91 -4.58
N GLY A 421 -8.57 6.96 -4.89
CA GLY A 421 -7.12 7.01 -4.86
C GLY A 421 -6.40 5.79 -5.44
N LYS A 422 -5.18 5.59 -4.95
CA LYS A 422 -4.16 4.59 -5.31
C LYS A 422 -4.56 3.11 -5.21
N ARG A 423 -5.78 2.80 -4.75
CA ARG A 423 -6.29 1.44 -4.45
C ARG A 423 -7.49 1.04 -5.31
N SER A 424 -7.98 1.94 -6.14
CA SER A 424 -9.04 1.67 -7.10
C SER A 424 -8.53 0.85 -8.29
N VAL A 425 -9.38 -0.01 -8.84
CA VAL A 425 -9.14 -0.71 -10.11
C VAL A 425 -9.41 0.15 -11.33
N PHE A 426 -10.04 1.31 -11.13
CA PHE A 426 -10.49 2.23 -12.16
C PHE A 426 -9.43 3.30 -12.44
N SER A 427 -9.25 3.60 -13.73
CA SER A 427 -8.57 4.80 -14.19
C SER A 427 -9.33 6.07 -13.77
N ILE A 428 -8.65 7.22 -13.83
CA ILE A 428 -9.29 8.52 -13.53
C ILE A 428 -10.51 8.73 -14.43
N GLN A 429 -10.42 8.38 -15.71
CA GLN A 429 -11.53 8.52 -16.65
C GLN A 429 -12.74 7.64 -16.26
N GLU A 430 -12.51 6.39 -15.86
CA GLU A 430 -13.58 5.51 -15.39
C GLU A 430 -14.17 5.99 -14.05
N LEU A 431 -13.34 6.55 -13.16
CA LEU A 431 -13.83 7.20 -11.93
C LEU A 431 -14.74 8.39 -12.24
N LEU A 432 -14.37 9.21 -13.23
CA LEU A 432 -15.19 10.33 -13.72
C LEU A 432 -16.53 9.84 -14.29
N GLU A 433 -16.49 8.80 -15.12
CA GLU A 433 -17.70 8.18 -15.67
C GLU A 433 -18.60 7.64 -14.56
N HIS A 434 -18.01 6.99 -13.56
CA HIS A 434 -18.73 6.57 -12.38
C HIS A 434 -19.35 7.75 -11.65
N TRP A 435 -18.59 8.79 -11.33
CA TRP A 435 -19.13 9.95 -10.64
C TRP A 435 -20.32 10.55 -11.39
N ASN A 436 -20.18 10.70 -12.72
CA ASN A 436 -21.12 11.40 -13.57
C ASN A 436 -22.27 10.56 -14.14
N TYR A 437 -22.26 9.24 -13.96
CA TYR A 437 -23.27 8.32 -14.48
C TYR A 437 -24.72 8.73 -14.16
N LYS A 438 -25.01 9.06 -12.89
CA LYS A 438 -26.32 9.57 -12.46
C LYS A 438 -26.16 10.59 -11.32
N ARG A 439 -26.47 11.86 -11.60
CA ARG A 439 -26.35 12.95 -10.61
C ARG A 439 -27.21 12.74 -9.35
N ASN A 440 -28.38 12.12 -9.50
CA ASN A 440 -29.32 11.87 -8.39
C ASN A 440 -28.98 10.60 -7.59
N ASN A 441 -27.98 9.83 -8.01
CA ASN A 441 -27.50 8.65 -7.29
C ASN A 441 -25.97 8.61 -7.34
N ARG A 442 -25.34 9.50 -6.56
CA ARG A 442 -23.88 9.58 -6.45
C ARG A 442 -23.34 8.32 -5.78
N PRO A 443 -22.18 7.80 -6.26
CA PRO A 443 -21.55 6.64 -5.67
C PRO A 443 -21.03 6.93 -4.27
N PHE A 444 -20.80 5.87 -3.51
CA PHE A 444 -20.07 5.88 -2.24
C PHE A 444 -18.96 4.84 -2.28
N ILE A 445 -18.04 4.94 -1.33
CA ILE A 445 -16.84 4.12 -1.29
C ILE A 445 -16.91 3.17 -0.10
N VAL A 446 -16.57 1.91 -0.32
CA VAL A 446 -16.35 0.91 0.73
C VAL A 446 -14.89 0.46 0.65
N ASN A 447 -14.11 0.84 1.65
CA ASN A 447 -12.77 0.28 1.86
C ASN A 447 -12.93 -1.07 2.54
N PHE A 448 -12.23 -2.09 2.06
CA PHE A 448 -12.31 -3.43 2.61
C PHE A 448 -10.96 -4.13 2.57
N LEU A 449 -10.78 -5.12 3.45
CA LEU A 449 -9.63 -6.01 3.47
C LEU A 449 -9.97 -7.29 2.70
N TYR A 450 -9.16 -7.64 1.71
CA TYR A 450 -9.28 -8.90 0.96
C TYR A 450 -8.81 -10.08 1.81
N ALA A 451 -9.75 -10.70 2.53
CA ALA A 451 -9.42 -11.68 3.56
C ALA A 451 -9.24 -13.10 3.03
N TYR A 452 -10.14 -13.57 2.17
CA TYR A 452 -10.10 -14.98 1.76
C TYR A 452 -10.72 -15.25 0.40
N SER A 453 -10.09 -16.12 -0.38
CA SER A 453 -10.58 -16.62 -1.66
C SER A 453 -11.12 -18.03 -1.49
N PHE A 454 -12.40 -18.22 -1.78
CA PHE A 454 -13.07 -19.51 -1.57
C PHE A 454 -12.50 -20.61 -2.47
N PRO A 455 -12.01 -21.75 -1.98
CA PRO A 455 -11.40 -22.77 -2.85
C PRO A 455 -12.39 -23.37 -3.85
N LYS A 456 -13.63 -23.67 -3.41
CA LYS A 456 -14.74 -24.04 -4.28
C LYS A 456 -15.67 -22.84 -4.47
N ARG A 457 -16.07 -22.57 -5.73
CA ARG A 457 -17.00 -21.50 -6.08
C ARG A 457 -18.40 -22.07 -6.21
N ILE A 458 -19.35 -21.54 -5.44
CA ILE A 458 -20.76 -21.89 -5.54
C ILE A 458 -21.44 -20.96 -6.54
N THR A 459 -22.30 -21.51 -7.38
CA THR A 459 -23.01 -20.79 -8.44
C THR A 459 -24.29 -20.12 -7.93
N LEU A 460 -24.89 -19.24 -8.73
CA LEU A 460 -26.21 -18.70 -8.43
C LEU A 460 -27.27 -19.81 -8.33
N ASN A 461 -27.16 -20.86 -9.16
CA ASN A 461 -28.00 -22.05 -9.05
C ASN A 461 -27.90 -22.70 -7.66
N ASP A 462 -26.68 -22.83 -7.15
CA ASP A 462 -26.44 -23.42 -5.83
C ASP A 462 -27.02 -22.54 -4.73
N LEU A 463 -26.86 -21.21 -4.81
CA LEU A 463 -27.47 -20.27 -3.85
C LEU A 463 -29.00 -20.38 -3.81
N ILE A 464 -29.63 -20.58 -4.97
CA ILE A 464 -31.09 -20.76 -5.08
C ILE A 464 -31.50 -22.11 -4.49
N ASN A 465 -30.79 -23.19 -4.81
CA ASN A 465 -31.08 -24.53 -4.29
C ASN A 465 -30.89 -24.61 -2.77
N LEU A 466 -29.91 -23.86 -2.24
CA LEU A 466 -29.68 -23.71 -0.80
C LEU A 466 -30.67 -22.76 -0.12
N LYS A 467 -31.59 -22.13 -0.88
CA LYS A 467 -32.59 -21.15 -0.41
C LYS A 467 -31.99 -19.89 0.22
N ILE A 468 -30.71 -19.62 -0.05
CA ILE A 468 -30.04 -18.37 0.37
C ILE A 468 -30.58 -17.20 -0.45
N ILE A 469 -30.91 -17.45 -1.72
CA ILE A 469 -31.56 -16.49 -2.61
C ILE A 469 -32.85 -17.12 -3.15
N PRO A 470 -33.99 -16.39 -3.15
CA PRO A 470 -35.28 -16.96 -3.57
C PRO A 470 -35.32 -17.43 -5.03
N ASN A 471 -34.75 -16.64 -5.96
CA ASN A 471 -34.77 -16.90 -7.40
C ASN A 471 -33.76 -16.01 -8.13
N VAL A 472 -33.64 -16.20 -9.45
CA VAL A 472 -32.71 -15.46 -10.32
C VAL A 472 -32.95 -13.94 -10.28
N ASN A 473 -34.19 -13.48 -10.14
CA ASN A 473 -34.52 -12.05 -10.08
C ASN A 473 -34.10 -11.41 -8.76
N SER A 474 -33.90 -12.22 -7.72
CA SER A 474 -33.39 -11.84 -6.41
C SER A 474 -31.86 -11.90 -6.30
N ALA A 475 -31.15 -12.06 -7.43
CA ALA A 475 -29.70 -11.93 -7.44
C ALA A 475 -29.27 -10.60 -6.79
N PRO A 476 -28.14 -10.55 -6.06
CA PRO A 476 -27.78 -9.38 -5.25
C PRO A 476 -27.72 -8.10 -6.08
N ARG A 477 -28.43 -7.05 -5.65
CA ARG A 477 -28.42 -5.72 -6.27
C ARG A 477 -27.86 -4.72 -5.26
N GLY A 478 -26.54 -4.50 -5.31
CA GLY A 478 -25.83 -3.79 -4.26
C GLY A 478 -25.58 -4.66 -3.04
N PHE A 479 -25.48 -4.07 -1.86
CA PHE A 479 -25.24 -4.81 -0.62
C PHE A 479 -26.54 -5.43 -0.12
N ALA A 480 -26.68 -6.75 -0.25
CA ALA A 480 -27.82 -7.49 0.26
C ALA A 480 -27.41 -8.21 1.55
N LYS A 481 -28.11 -7.95 2.65
CA LYS A 481 -27.84 -8.62 3.93
C LYS A 481 -28.30 -10.08 3.88
N ILE A 482 -27.46 -10.99 4.37
CA ILE A 482 -27.79 -12.42 4.51
C ILE A 482 -27.76 -12.83 5.97
N SER A 483 -28.47 -13.91 6.31
CA SER A 483 -28.46 -14.43 7.67
C SER A 483 -27.14 -15.14 7.99
N PHE A 484 -26.85 -15.30 9.28
CA PHE A 484 -25.70 -16.08 9.73
C PHE A 484 -25.81 -17.56 9.33
N ASP A 485 -27.02 -18.11 9.29
CA ASP A 485 -27.24 -19.50 8.85
C ASP A 485 -26.96 -19.67 7.36
N ASP A 486 -27.41 -18.73 6.52
CA ASP A 486 -27.08 -18.70 5.10
C ASP A 486 -25.57 -18.60 4.88
N PHE A 487 -24.89 -17.74 5.66
CA PHE A 487 -23.45 -17.61 5.60
C PHE A 487 -22.73 -18.92 5.95
N LYS A 488 -23.14 -19.61 7.01
CA LYS A 488 -22.59 -20.93 7.38
C LYS A 488 -22.75 -21.95 6.24
N LEU A 489 -23.89 -21.93 5.55
CA LEU A 489 -24.10 -22.77 4.37
C LEU A 489 -23.12 -22.43 3.24
N ILE A 490 -22.89 -21.15 2.96
CA ILE A 490 -21.88 -20.70 1.98
C ILE A 490 -20.51 -21.25 2.38
N VAL A 491 -20.04 -20.98 3.60
CA VAL A 491 -18.73 -21.38 4.12
C VAL A 491 -18.50 -22.89 3.97
N ARG A 492 -19.52 -23.69 4.32
CA ARG A 492 -19.48 -25.14 4.19
C ARG A 492 -19.36 -25.58 2.73
N GLU A 493 -20.21 -25.04 1.85
CA GLU A 493 -20.27 -25.46 0.45
C GLU A 493 -19.08 -24.98 -0.39
N THR A 494 -18.46 -23.86 0.00
CA THR A 494 -17.22 -23.36 -0.59
C THR A 494 -15.97 -24.07 -0.07
N LYS A 495 -16.11 -24.98 0.90
CA LYS A 495 -15.01 -25.70 1.58
C LYS A 495 -13.97 -24.73 2.18
N THR A 496 -14.45 -23.65 2.78
CA THR A 496 -13.62 -22.62 3.38
C THR A 496 -12.86 -23.15 4.59
N ASP A 497 -11.62 -22.70 4.78
CA ASP A 497 -10.92 -22.93 6.05
C ASP A 497 -11.55 -22.06 7.15
N GLU A 498 -12.30 -22.69 8.05
CA GLU A 498 -12.94 -22.00 9.18
C GLU A 498 -11.94 -21.49 10.25
N SER A 499 -10.64 -21.79 10.12
CA SER A 499 -9.61 -21.29 11.03
C SER A 499 -9.57 -19.76 11.10
N ILE A 500 -9.95 -19.07 10.02
CA ILE A 500 -10.00 -17.60 9.94
C ILE A 500 -11.31 -16.99 10.47
N ILE A 501 -12.36 -17.79 10.71
CA ILE A 501 -13.68 -17.30 11.13
C ILE A 501 -13.80 -17.36 12.66
N VAL A 502 -14.03 -16.22 13.30
CA VAL A 502 -14.21 -16.06 14.75
C VAL A 502 -15.70 -15.93 15.06
N TYR A 503 -16.25 -16.98 15.68
CA TYR A 503 -17.66 -17.11 16.05
C TYR A 503 -18.05 -16.29 17.29
#